data_AF-A0A699WNX6-F1
#
_entry.id   AF-A0A699WNX6-F1
#
_cell.length_a   1.000
_cell.length_b   1.000
_cell.length_c   1.000
_cell.angle_alpha   90.00
_cell.angle_beta   90.00
_cell.angle_gamma   90.00
#
_symmetry.space_group_name_H-M   'P 1'
#
loop_
_entity.id
_entity.type
_entity.pdbx_description
1 polymer ?
#
loop_
_entity_poly.entity_id
_entity_poly.type
_entity_poly.pdbx_seq_one_letter_code
_entity_poly.pdbx_strand_id
1 'polypeptide(L)' 'PYASTVGSIMYAVRCTWPDVAFAQNLVSRYQQNPGKLHWVGVKHILKYLRNTRDMFLVYGGKPDTELDVTGFCNASW' A
#
# COMPACT_ATOMS: atom_id res chain seq x y z
N PRO A 1 -18.42 4.93 7.54
CA PRO A 1 -17.54 5.74 6.66
C PRO A 1 -16.05 5.38 6.78
N TYR A 2 -15.44 5.52 7.98
CA TYR A 2 -14.02 5.21 8.21
C TYR A 2 -13.66 3.76 7.87
N ALA A 3 -14.52 2.81 8.29
CA ALA A 3 -14.27 1.40 8.11
C ALA A 3 -14.18 0.94 6.65
N SER A 4 -15.05 1.50 5.81
CA SER A 4 -15.04 1.29 4.36
C SER A 4 -13.74 1.82 3.74
N THR A 5 -13.30 3.02 4.13
CA THR A 5 -12.04 3.60 3.64
C THR A 5 -10.82 2.76 4.02
N VAL A 6 -10.75 2.28 5.26
CA VAL A 6 -9.66 1.39 5.71
C VAL A 6 -9.68 0.07 4.92
N GLY A 7 -10.86 -0.48 4.62
CA GLY A 7 -10.99 -1.66 3.76
C GLY A 7 -10.49 -1.44 2.34
N SER A 8 -10.85 -0.32 1.71
CA SER A 8 -10.34 0.05 0.38
C SER A 8 -8.83 0.25 0.36
N ILE A 9 -8.27 0.86 1.40
CA ILE A 9 -6.81 1.03 1.55
C ILE A 9 -6.14 -0.35 1.69
N MET A 10 -6.73 -1.25 2.49
CA MET A 10 -6.18 -2.60 2.68
C MET A 10 -6.09 -3.38 1.37
N TYR A 11 -7.10 -3.24 0.50
CA TYR A 11 -7.08 -3.84 -0.83
C TYR A 11 -5.94 -3.28 -1.69
N ALA A 12 -5.79 -1.95 -1.76
CA ALA A 12 -4.72 -1.31 -2.54
C ALA A 12 -3.32 -1.71 -2.07
N VAL A 13 -3.10 -1.70 -0.75
CA VAL A 13 -1.85 -2.08 -0.09
C VAL A 13 -1.44 -3.51 -0.44
N ARG A 14 -2.39 -4.46 -0.41
CA ARG A 14 -2.10 -5.88 -0.62
C ARG A 14 -1.66 -6.22 -2.04
N CYS A 15 -2.19 -5.52 -3.04
CA CYS A 15 -1.94 -5.84 -4.45
C CYS A 15 -0.81 -5.04 -5.05
N THR A 16 -0.62 -3.80 -4.62
CA THR A 16 0.31 -2.89 -5.29
C THR A 16 1.43 -2.46 -4.35
N TRP A 17 1.12 -2.09 -3.11
CA TRP A 17 1.99 -1.23 -2.31
C TRP A 17 2.15 -1.75 -0.87
N PRO A 18 2.98 -2.80 -0.68
CA PRO A 18 3.25 -3.38 0.63
C PRO A 18 4.00 -2.43 1.57
N ASP A 19 4.63 -1.36 1.05
CA ASP A 19 5.31 -0.31 1.80
C ASP A 19 4.37 0.47 2.73
N VAL A 20 3.09 0.60 2.36
CA VAL A 20 2.07 1.30 3.16
C VAL A 20 1.37 0.36 4.15
N ALA A 21 1.70 -0.94 4.15
CA ALA A 21 1.02 -1.94 4.99
C ALA A 21 1.11 -1.64 6.48
N PHE A 22 2.26 -1.14 6.95
CA PHE A 22 2.40 -0.78 8.36
C PHE A 22 1.45 0.35 8.77
N ALA A 23 1.40 1.43 7.96
CA ALA A 23 0.53 2.57 8.22
C ALA A 23 -0.96 2.16 8.19
N GLN A 24 -1.34 1.30 7.23
CA GLN A 24 -2.70 0.76 7.13
C GLN A 24 -3.10 -0.06 8.37
N ASN A 25 -2.19 -0.91 8.86
CA ASN A 25 -2.44 -1.69 10.08
C ASN A 25 -2.63 -0.79 11.32
N LEU A 26 -1.90 0.32 11.40
CA LEU A 26 -2.02 1.28 12.49
C LEU A 26 -3.41 1.95 12.51
N VAL A 27 -3.89 2.42 11.34
CA VAL A 27 -5.21 3.08 11.25
C VAL A 27 -6.38 2.11 11.44
N SER A 28 -6.19 0.82 11.14
CA SER A 28 -7.19 -0.24 11.35
C SER A 28 -7.52 -0.47 12.82
N ARG A 29 -6.58 -0.23 13.74
CA ARG A 29 -6.81 -0.39 15.19
C ARG A 29 -7.85 0.57 15.76
N TYR A 30 -8.08 1.70 15.09
CA TYR A 30 -8.99 2.74 15.55
C TYR A 30 -10.34 2.74 14.80
N GLN A 31 -10.67 1.61 14.15
CA GLN A 31 -11.90 1.43 13.39
C GLN A 31 -13.17 1.64 14.23
N GLN A 32 -13.15 1.21 15.50
CA GLN A 32 -14.30 1.27 16.41
C GLN A 32 -14.58 2.69 16.93
N ASN A 33 -13.55 3.53 17.09
CA ASN A 33 -13.71 4.92 17.51
C ASN A 33 -12.65 5.84 16.86
N PRO A 34 -12.88 6.27 15.61
CA PRO A 34 -11.91 7.08 14.89
C PRO A 34 -11.97 8.55 15.34
N GLY A 35 -10.96 9.00 16.09
CA GLY A 35 -10.71 10.41 16.36
C GLY A 35 -10.22 11.21 15.13
N LYS A 36 -10.19 12.54 15.25
CA LYS A 36 -9.71 13.46 14.19
C LYS A 36 -8.28 13.14 13.72
N LEU A 37 -7.39 12.75 14.64
CA LEU A 37 -6.01 12.38 14.33
C LEU A 37 -5.94 11.14 13.43
N HIS A 38 -6.79 10.15 13.64
CA HIS A 38 -6.83 8.93 12.82
C HIS A 38 -7.27 9.24 11.38
N TRP A 39 -8.22 10.15 11.21
CA TRP A 39 -8.61 10.65 9.88
C TRP A 39 -7.50 11.39 9.14
N VAL A 40 -6.63 12.11 9.86
CA VAL A 40 -5.44 12.73 9.26
C VAL A 40 -4.49 11.66 8.73
N GLY A 41 -4.26 10.60 9.50
CA GLY A 41 -3.45 9.45 9.06
C GLY A 41 -4.01 8.79 7.79
N VAL A 42 -5.32 8.52 7.75
CA VAL A 42 -6.00 7.95 6.57
C VAL A 42 -5.87 8.87 5.35
N LYS A 43 -6.03 10.19 5.52
CA LYS A 43 -5.83 11.16 4.43
C LYS A 43 -4.38 11.17 3.93
N HIS A 44 -3.41 11.02 4.83
CA HIS A 44 -2.00 10.95 4.47
C HIS A 44 -1.71 9.72 3.60
N ILE A 45 -2.24 8.56 4.00
CA ILE A 45 -2.15 7.31 3.22
C ILE A 45 -2.77 7.49 1.83
N LEU A 46 -3.97 8.05 1.74
CA LEU A 46 -4.63 8.29 0.44
C LEU A 46 -3.86 9.29 -0.43
N LYS A 47 -3.27 10.33 0.18
CA LYS A 47 -2.44 11.29 -0.53
C LYS A 47 -1.16 10.65 -1.07
N TYR A 48 -0.53 9.78 -0.29
CA TYR A 48 0.60 8.98 -0.73
C TYR A 48 0.19 8.08 -1.90
N LEU A 49 -0.85 7.25 -1.73
CA LEU A 49 -1.43 6.40 -2.79
C LEU A 49 -1.71 7.15 -4.10
N ARG A 50 -2.17 8.39 -4.02
CA ARG A 50 -2.39 9.23 -5.21
C ARG A 50 -1.09 9.73 -5.83
N ASN A 51 -0.11 10.13 -5.03
CA ASN A 51 1.11 10.78 -5.51
C ASN A 51 2.11 9.80 -6.13
N THR A 52 2.12 8.56 -5.65
CA THR A 52 3.03 7.50 -6.13
C THR A 52 2.34 6.60 -7.16
N ARG A 53 1.08 6.87 -7.56
CA ARG A 53 0.34 6.10 -8.57
C ARG A 53 1.09 5.95 -9.89
N ASP A 54 1.82 6.99 -10.27
CA ASP A 54 2.57 7.05 -11.53
C ASP A 54 4.07 6.72 -11.31
N MET A 55 4.45 6.24 -10.12
CA MET A 55 5.79 5.74 -9.84
C MET A 55 5.82 4.23 -10.06
N PHE A 56 6.70 3.80 -10.95
CA PHE A 56 6.94 2.38 -11.25
C PHE A 56 8.40 2.08 -10.90
N LEU A 57 8.64 0.90 -10.32
CA LEU A 57 10.00 0.44 -10.10
C LEU A 57 10.57 -0.02 -11.44
N VAL A 58 11.37 0.83 -12.09
CA VAL A 58 12.11 0.45 -13.28
C VAL A 58 13.38 -0.27 -12.84
N TYR A 59 13.38 -1.60 -12.93
CA TYR A 59 14.62 -2.35 -12.82
C TYR A 59 15.49 -2.03 -14.03
N GLY A 60 16.69 -1.52 -13.80
CA GLY A 60 17.59 -1.05 -14.84
C GLY A 60 18.05 -2.19 -15.76
N GLY A 61 17.58 -2.14 -17.01
CA GLY A 61 18.09 -2.87 -18.16
C GLY A 61 17.96 -1.95 -19.38
N LYS A 62 18.77 -2.15 -20.43
CA LYS A 62 18.55 -1.44 -21.70
C LYS A 62 17.10 -1.70 -22.15
N PRO A 63 16.43 -0.78 -22.85
CA PRO A 63 15.05 -0.97 -23.30
C PRO A 63 14.83 -2.26 -24.12
N ASP A 64 15.91 -2.83 -24.69
CA ASP A 64 15.90 -4.09 -25.46
C ASP A 64 16.27 -5.34 -24.63
N THR A 65 16.50 -5.25 -23.32
CA THR A 65 16.85 -6.41 -22.49
C THR A 65 15.61 -6.90 -21.75
N GLU A 66 15.17 -8.11 -22.09
CA GLU A 66 14.08 -8.78 -21.39
C GLU A 66 14.43 -8.93 -19.90
N LEU A 67 13.52 -8.47 -19.05
CA LEU A 67 13.70 -8.45 -17.60
C LEU A 67 13.45 -9.87 -17.07
N ASP A 68 14.51 -10.65 -16.85
CA ASP A 68 14.44 -11.96 -16.20
C ASP A 68 14.26 -11.78 -14.68
N VAL A 69 13.01 -11.74 -14.24
CA VAL A 69 12.64 -11.57 -12.82
C VAL A 69 12.43 -12.94 -12.19
N THR A 70 13.46 -13.47 -11.53
CA THR A 70 13.34 -14.71 -10.74
C THR A 70 12.77 -14.40 -9.35
N GLY A 71 11.48 -14.68 -9.15
CA GLY A 71 10.80 -14.51 -7.85
C GLY A 71 10.91 -15.75 -6.98
N PHE A 72 11.58 -15.66 -5.84
CA PHE A 72 11.58 -16.73 -4.82
C PHE A 72 10.44 -16.50 -3.83
N CYS A 73 9.47 -17.41 -3.79
CA CYS A 73 8.41 -17.42 -2.78
C CYS A 73 8.66 -18.57 -1.80
N ASN A 74 9.20 -18.26 -0.61
CA ASN A 74 9.20 -19.19 0.51
C ASN A 74 7.86 -19.03 1.25
N ALA A 75 6.93 -19.90 0.93
CA ALA A 75 5.76 -20.17 1.74
C ALA A 75 5.80 -21.65 2.16
N SER A 76 6.50 -21.95 3.25
CA SER A 76 6.31 -23.21 3.98
C SER A 76 5.14 -23.08 4.96
N TRP A 77 4.32 -24.13 5.06
CA TRP A 77 3.11 -24.19 5.87
C TRP A 77 3.38 -24.02 7.38
#